data_AF-A0A662A504-F1
#
_entry.id   AF-A0A662A504-F1
#
_cell.length_a   1.000
_cell.length_b   1.000
_cell.length_c   1.000
_cell.angle_alpha   90.00
_cell.angle_beta   90.00
_cell.angle_gamma   90.00
#
_symmetry.space_group_name_H-M   'P 1'
#
loop_
_entity.id
_entity.type
_entity.pdbx_description
1 polymer ?
#
loop_
_entity_poly.entity_id
_entity_poly.type
_entity_poly.pdbx_seq_one_letter_code
_entity_poly.pdbx_strand_id
1 'polypeptide(L)' 'LKISDLTFYECLRGYKTSNATKKLEVFMKLTKLMDIIPLTQDIYTTASEIYSKLYKKGFPTGEFDLLCRNSITK' A
#
# COMPACT_ATOMS: atom_id res chain seq x y z
N LEU A 1 9.91 -10.45 4.18
CA LEU A 1 8.91 -9.95 3.20
C LEU A 1 8.50 -8.54 3.64
N LYS A 2 8.32 -7.60 2.71
CA LYS A 2 7.93 -6.22 3.01
C LYS A 2 6.52 -5.94 2.46
N ILE A 3 5.70 -5.18 3.20
CA ILE A 3 4.46 -4.55 2.70
C ILE A 3 4.39 -3.11 3.19
N SER A 4 3.68 -2.25 2.49
CA SER A 4 3.40 -0.90 2.99
C SER A 4 2.35 -0.92 4.09
N ASP A 5 2.41 0.07 4.99
CA ASP A 5 1.34 0.34 5.96
C ASP A 5 -0.01 0.64 5.28
N LEU A 6 0.01 1.21 4.07
CA LEU A 6 -1.18 1.40 3.24
C LEU A 6 -1.79 0.09 2.79
N THR A 7 -1.00 -0.85 2.25
CA THR A 7 -1.49 -2.19 1.89
C THR A 7 -2.01 -2.93 3.13
N PHE A 8 -1.31 -2.81 4.26
CA PHE A 8 -1.79 -3.35 5.53
C PHE A 8 -3.17 -2.79 5.89
N TYR A 9 -3.36 -1.47 5.79
CA TYR A 9 -4.63 -0.80 6.03
C TYR A 9 -5.72 -1.28 5.06
N GLU A 10 -5.44 -1.40 3.77
CA GLU A 10 -6.42 -1.83 2.78
C GLU A 10 -6.91 -3.26 3.02
N CYS A 11 -5.98 -4.19 3.31
CA CYS A 11 -6.33 -5.55 3.69
C CYS A 11 -7.16 -5.56 4.99
N LEU A 12 -6.73 -4.83 6.02
CA LEU A 12 -7.43 -4.77 7.30
C LEU A 12 -8.85 -4.22 7.14
N ARG A 13 -9.01 -3.14 6.37
CA ARG A 13 -10.30 -2.54 6.03
C ARG A 13 -11.18 -3.56 5.30
N GLY A 14 -10.66 -4.20 4.26
CA GLY A 14 -11.40 -5.18 3.47
C GLY A 14 -11.92 -6.35 4.32
N TYR A 15 -11.05 -6.94 5.15
CA TYR A 15 -11.46 -8.03 6.04
C TYR A 15 -12.51 -7.62 7.07
N LYS A 16 -12.40 -6.40 7.62
CA LYS A 16 -13.38 -5.86 8.57
C LYS A 16 -14.73 -5.62 7.90
N THR A 17 -14.75 -4.98 6.72
CA THR A 17 -15.99 -4.73 5.97
C THR A 17 -16.70 -6.01 5.57
N SER A 18 -15.96 -7.06 5.21
CA SER A 18 -16.55 -8.33 4.80
C SER A 18 -16.81 -9.31 5.97
N ASN A 19 -16.61 -8.91 7.23
CA ASN A 19 -16.67 -9.78 8.42
C ASN A 19 -15.87 -11.09 8.28
N ALA A 20 -14.74 -11.08 7.56
CA ALA A 20 -13.95 -12.26 7.26
C ALA A 20 -12.96 -12.60 8.39
N THR A 21 -13.48 -12.82 9.59
CA THR A 21 -12.71 -12.98 10.85
C THR A 21 -11.60 -14.04 10.77
N LYS A 22 -11.89 -15.22 10.22
CA LYS A 22 -10.87 -16.28 10.05
C LYS A 22 -9.72 -15.87 9.13
N LYS A 23 -10.02 -15.16 8.03
CA LYS A 23 -8.98 -14.67 7.10
C LYS A 23 -8.18 -13.54 7.73
N LEU A 24 -8.83 -12.67 8.50
CA LEU A 24 -8.17 -11.61 9.24
C LEU A 24 -7.16 -12.17 10.25
N GLU A 25 -7.51 -13.21 10.99
CA GLU A 25 -6.57 -13.85 11.93
C GLU A 25 -5.33 -14.41 11.23
N VAL A 26 -5.52 -15.07 10.08
CA VAL A 26 -4.40 -15.58 9.27
C VAL A 26 -3.54 -14.43 8.76
N PHE A 27 -4.16 -13.37 8.26
CA PHE A 27 -3.44 -12.18 7.81
C PHE A 27 -2.64 -11.53 8.95
N MET A 28 -3.22 -11.36 10.13
CA MET A 28 -2.53 -10.80 11.30
C MET A 28 -1.40 -11.69 11.82
N LYS A 29 -1.46 -13.02 11.60
CA LYS A 29 -0.33 -13.91 11.87
C LYS A 29 0.78 -13.73 10.83
N LEU A 30 0.42 -13.59 9.56
CA LEU A 30 1.37 -13.36 8.48
C LEU A 30 2.12 -12.03 8.66
N THR A 31 1.42 -10.96 9.04
CA THR A 31 2.05 -9.62 9.20
C THR A 31 3.10 -9.57 10.31
N LYS A 32 3.06 -10.48 11.29
CA LYS A 32 4.13 -10.64 12.30
C LYS A 32 5.44 -11.14 11.72
N LEU A 33 5.42 -11.70 10.52
CA LEU A 33 6.59 -12.19 9.78
C LEU A 33 7.02 -11.23 8.67
N MET A 34 6.40 -10.05 8.59
CA MET A 34 6.63 -9.07 7.54
C MET A 34 7.11 -7.75 8.13
N ASP A 35 7.96 -7.06 7.39
CA ASP A 35 8.31 -5.69 7.68
C ASP A 35 7.23 -4.78 7.09
N ILE A 36 6.51 -4.06 7.97
CA ILE A 36 5.55 -3.05 7.56
C ILE A 36 6.29 -1.73 7.37
N ILE A 37 6.37 -1.27 6.13
CA ILE A 37 7.10 -0.07 5.74
C ILE A 37 6.16 1.14 5.80
N PRO A 38 6.46 2.14 6.65
CA PRO A 38 5.63 3.34 6.74
C PRO A 38 5.75 4.20 5.49
N LEU A 39 4.64 4.76 5.02
CA LEU A 39 4.69 5.81 4.02
C LEU A 39 5.30 7.08 4.60
N THR A 40 6.44 7.49 4.05
CA THR A 40 7.19 8.68 4.46
C THR A 40 6.97 9.83 3.49
N GLN A 41 7.29 11.06 3.90
CA GLN A 41 7.20 12.24 3.05
C GLN A 41 7.96 12.06 1.72
N ASP A 42 9.13 11.44 1.74
CA ASP A 42 9.90 11.11 0.52
C ASP A 42 9.12 10.24 -0.47
N ILE A 43 8.38 9.25 0.06
CA ILE A 43 7.57 8.34 -0.76
C ILE A 43 6.42 9.13 -1.39
N TYR A 44 5.77 10.01 -0.63
CA TYR A 44 4.71 10.89 -1.16
C TYR A 44 5.24 11.82 -2.25
N THR A 45 6.37 12.49 -2.02
CA THR A 45 7.04 13.36 -3.00
C THR A 45 7.32 12.59 -4.29
N THR A 46 7.98 11.44 -4.18
CA THR A 46 8.32 10.58 -5.33
C THR A 46 7.06 10.11 -6.09
N ALA A 47 6.04 9.65 -5.37
CA ALA A 47 4.79 9.18 -5.97
C ALA A 47 4.06 10.32 -6.72
N SER A 48 4.04 11.54 -6.16
CA SER A 48 3.42 12.70 -6.79
C SER A 48 4.11 13.11 -8.10
N GLU A 49 5.45 13.02 -8.16
CA GLU A 49 6.20 13.29 -9.37
C GLU A 49 5.88 12.27 -10.47
N ILE A 50 5.80 10.98 -10.10
CA ILE A 50 5.46 9.91 -11.03
C ILE A 50 4.03 10.10 -11.54
N TYR A 51 3.08 10.40 -10.65
CA TYR A 51 1.70 10.70 -11.02
C TYR A 51 1.64 11.83 -12.04
N SER A 52 2.30 12.97 -11.75
CA SER A 52 2.31 14.12 -12.66
C SER A 52 2.85 13.76 -14.04
N LYS A 53 3.92 12.95 -14.11
CA LYS A 53 4.50 12.48 -15.37
C LYS A 53 3.55 11.56 -16.14
N LEU A 54 2.85 10.65 -15.45
CA LEU A 54 1.91 9.72 -16.08
C LEU A 54 0.62 10.42 -16.55
N TYR A 55 0.09 11.34 -15.74
CA TYR A 55 -1.06 12.16 -16.08
C TYR A 55 -0.81 12.98 -17.36
N LYS A 56 0.34 13.67 -17.44
CA LYS A 56 0.72 14.44 -18.64
C LYS A 56 0.86 13.58 -19.91
N LYS A 57 1.09 12.27 -19.75
CA LYS A 57 1.17 11.31 -20.86
C LYS A 57 -0.18 10.67 -21.22
N GLY A 58 -1.27 11.06 -20.56
CA GLY A 58 -2.60 10.48 -20.77
C GLY A 58 -2.84 9.15 -20.08
N PHE A 59 -2.01 8.77 -19.11
CA PHE A 59 -2.12 7.52 -18.34
C PHE A 59 -2.39 7.80 -16.85
N PRO A 60 -3.57 8.30 -16.47
CA PRO A 60 -3.91 8.48 -15.07
C PRO A 60 -3.91 7.11 -14.36
N THR A 61 -3.23 7.03 -13.23
CA THR A 61 -3.11 5.83 -12.38
C THR A 61 -3.68 6.16 -11.01
N GLY A 62 -4.26 5.16 -10.34
CA GLY A 62 -4.77 5.32 -8.97
C GLY A 62 -3.67 5.69 -7.99
N GLU A 63 -3.99 6.59 -7.06
CA GLU A 63 -3.05 7.08 -6.05
C GLU A 63 -2.47 5.94 -5.18
N PHE A 64 -3.27 4.91 -4.90
CA PHE A 64 -2.89 3.75 -4.09
C PHE A 64 -1.78 2.91 -4.73
N ASP A 65 -1.86 2.63 -6.04
CA ASP A 65 -0.87 1.79 -6.74
C ASP A 65 0.50 2.47 -6.77
N LEU A 66 0.52 3.80 -6.95
CA LEU A 66 1.74 4.59 -6.92
C LEU A 66 2.39 4.61 -5.54
N LEU A 67 1.60 4.76 -4.48
CA LEU A 67 2.11 4.78 -3.11
C LEU A 67 2.64 3.39 -2.68
N CYS A 68 1.94 2.32 -3.04
CA CYS A 68 2.36 0.94 -2.77
C CYS A 68 3.65 0.55 -3.53
N ARG A 69 3.80 0.99 -4.79
CA ARG A 69 5.03 0.73 -5.55
C ARG A 69 6.25 1.42 -4.91
N ASN A 70 6.12 2.69 -4.53
CA ASN A 70 7.26 3.47 -4.07
C ASN A 70 7.69 3.16 -2.62
N SER A 71 6.84 2.47 -1.85
CA SER A 71 7.16 2.06 -0.46
C SER A 71 7.99 0.78 -0.37
N ILE A 72 7.89 -0.13 -1.33
CA ILE A 72 8.57 -1.43 -1.27
C ILE A 72 9.92 -1.43 -2.01
N THR A 73 10.17 -0.43 -2.87
CA THR A 73 11.36 -0.36 -3.73
C THR A 73 12.56 0.34 -3.06
N LYS A 74 12.45 0.74 -1.79
CA LYS A 74 13.57 1.25 -0.96
C LYS A 74 14.23 0.13 -0.14
#